data_AF-A0A2T5GH65-F1
#
_entry.id   AF-A0A2T5GH65-F1
#
_cell.length_a   1.000
_cell.length_b   1.000
_cell.length_c   1.000
_cell.angle_alpha   90.00
_cell.angle_beta   90.00
_cell.angle_gamma   90.00
#
_symmetry.space_group_name_H-M   'P 1'
#
loop_
_entity.id
_entity.type
_entity.pdbx_description
1 polymer ?
#
loop_
_entity_poly.entity_id
_entity_poly.type
_entity_poly.pdbx_seq_one_letter_code
_entity_poly.pdbx_strand_id
1 'polypeptide(L)' 'MPIFSHKLTQLHARLDEQIRVEMKRRMPDTLRLFRLKRLRLDVKDRLHARALRPQFS' A
#
# COMPACT_ATOMS: atom_id res chain seq x y z
N MET A 1 21.11 -0.57 -5.25
CA MET A 1 20.03 0.43 -5.29
C MET A 1 18.79 -0.22 -5.87
N PRO A 2 17.82 -0.70 -5.06
CA PRO A 2 16.76 -1.56 -5.57
C PRO A 2 15.74 -0.69 -6.34
N ILE A 3 15.81 -0.79 -7.66
CA ILE A 3 14.92 -0.12 -8.62
C ILE A 3 13.44 -0.53 -8.41
N PHE A 4 13.20 -1.64 -7.68
CA PHE A 4 11.89 -2.11 -7.25
C PHE A 4 11.16 -1.16 -6.27
N SER A 5 11.90 -0.32 -5.54
CA SER A 5 11.29 0.66 -4.65
C SER A 5 10.52 1.73 -5.42
N HIS A 6 10.97 2.14 -6.61
CA HIS A 6 10.31 3.23 -7.34
C HIS A 6 8.91 2.86 -7.83
N LYS A 7 8.72 1.64 -8.36
CA LYS A 7 7.41 1.15 -8.80
C LYS A 7 6.45 0.99 -7.62
N LEU A 8 6.96 0.46 -6.51
CA LEU A 8 6.16 0.27 -5.31
C LEU A 8 5.77 1.62 -4.68
N THR A 9 6.69 2.59 -4.64
CA THR A 9 6.45 3.96 -4.17
C THR A 9 5.47 4.70 -5.06
N GLN A 10 5.53 4.55 -6.39
CA GLN A 10 4.52 5.13 -7.28
C GLN A 10 3.13 4.52 -7.06
N LEU A 11 3.06 3.21 -6.83
CA LEU A 11 1.79 2.54 -6.54
C LEU A 11 1.23 2.96 -5.17
N HIS A 12 2.10 3.15 -4.18
CA HIS A 12 1.76 3.75 -2.89
C HIS A 12 1.26 5.19 -3.04
N ALA A 13 1.95 6.04 -3.79
CA ALA A 13 1.56 7.42 -4.00
C ALA A 13 0.18 7.52 -4.67
N ARG A 14 -0.09 6.65 -5.65
CA ARG A 14 -1.38 6.60 -6.35
C ARG A 14 -2.52 6.12 -5.43
N LEU A 15 -2.24 5.16 -4.54
CA LEU A 15 -3.20 4.70 -3.53
C LEU A 15 -3.48 5.79 -2.49
N ASP A 16 -2.44 6.49 -2.02
CA ASP A 16 -2.60 7.57 -1.05
C ASP A 16 -3.35 8.78 -1.64
N GLU A 17 -3.13 9.09 -2.93
CA GLU A 17 -3.89 10.11 -3.64
C GLU A 17 -5.37 9.73 -3.78
N GLN A 18 -5.67 8.48 -4.15
CA GLN A 18 -7.05 7.99 -4.18
C GLN A 18 -7.71 8.05 -2.81
N ILE A 19 -7.00 7.68 -1.73
CA ILE A 19 -7.50 7.80 -0.35
C ILE A 19 -7.78 9.26 -0.01
N ARG A 20 -6.88 10.18 -0.39
CA ARG A 20 -7.02 11.61 -0.09
C ARG A 20 -8.20 12.23 -0.85
N VAL A 21 -8.41 11.85 -2.11
CA VAL A 21 -9.57 12.27 -2.92
C VAL A 21 -10.87 11.73 -2.34
N GLU A 22 -10.90 10.45 -1.97
CA GLU A 22 -12.10 9.81 -1.40
C GLU A 22 -12.42 10.37 0.00
N MET A 23 -11.39 10.71 0.81
CA MET A 23 -11.57 11.42 2.09
C MET A 23 -12.09 12.85 1.92
N LYS A 24 -11.76 13.51 0.80
CA LYS A 24 -12.23 14.87 0.50
C LYS A 24 -13.66 14.89 -0.06
N ARG A 25 -14.25 13.71 -0.37
CA ARG A 25 -15.66 13.61 -0.77
C ARG A 25 -16.60 13.81 0.41
N ARG A 26 -17.76 14.40 0.12
CA ARG A 26 -18.81 14.75 1.10
C ARG A 26 -19.39 13.53 1.84
N MET A 27 -19.36 12.36 1.21
CA MET A 27 -19.60 11.07 1.86
C MET A 27 -18.47 10.09 1.47
N PRO A 28 -17.46 9.91 2.32
CA PRO A 28 -16.41 8.95 2.07
C PRO A 28 -16.96 7.53 2.21
N ASP A 29 -16.65 6.67 1.24
CA ASP A 29 -16.99 5.26 1.31
C ASP A 29 -16.03 4.54 2.26
N THR A 30 -16.45 4.39 3.51
CA THR A 30 -15.67 3.80 4.60
C THR A 30 -15.30 2.35 4.33
N LEU A 31 -16.13 1.58 3.62
CA LEU A 31 -15.81 0.21 3.20
C LEU A 31 -14.68 0.19 2.17
N ARG A 32 -14.71 1.14 1.24
CA ARG A 32 -13.64 1.33 0.24
C ARG A 32 -12.33 1.73 0.88
N LEU A 33 -12.36 2.65 1.85
CA LEU A 33 -11.20 3.04 2.67
C LEU A 33 -10.65 1.86 3.48
N PHE A 34 -11.52 1.05 4.07
CA PHE A 34 -11.11 -0.11 4.85
C PHE A 34 -10.44 -1.18 3.97
N ARG A 35 -10.97 -1.44 2.77
CA ARG A 35 -10.32 -2.32 1.77
C ARG A 35 -8.95 -1.79 1.35
N LEU A 36 -8.83 -0.50 1.07
CA LEU A 36 -7.55 0.12 0.69
C LEU A 36 -6.52 0.03 1.82
N LYS A 37 -6.91 0.27 3.07
CA LYS A 37 -6.03 0.10 4.24
C LYS A 37 -5.61 -1.36 4.44
N ARG A 38 -6.53 -2.31 4.26
CA ARG A 38 -6.23 -3.74 4.38
C ARG A 38 -5.27 -4.22 3.29
N LEU A 39 -5.41 -3.69 2.06
CA LEU A 39 -4.47 -3.97 0.97
C LEU A 39 -3.07 -3.43 1.26
N ARG A 40 -2.97 -2.20 1.81
CA ARG A 40 -1.69 -1.64 2.27
C ARG A 40 -1.04 -2.49 3.35
N LEU A 41 -1.83 -3.01 4.29
CA LEU A 41 -1.34 -3.87 5.36
C LEU A 41 -0.80 -5.20 4.79
N ASP A 42 -1.56 -5.86 3.92
CA ASP A 42 -1.12 -7.13 3.28
C ASP A 42 0.17 -6.94 2.45
N VAL A 43 0.29 -5.82 1.72
CA VAL A 43 1.53 -5.50 0.99
C VAL A 43 2.70 -5.28 1.95
N LYS A 44 2.49 -4.55 3.05
CA LYS A 44 3.52 -4.34 4.08
C LYS A 44 3.91 -5.65 4.74
N ASP A 45 2.96 -6.52 5.05
CA ASP A 45 3.20 -7.82 5.66
C ASP A 45 3.94 -8.75 4.69
N ARG A 46 3.64 -8.73 3.39
CA ARG A 46 4.40 -9.46 2.38
C ARG A 46 5.82 -8.93 2.24
N LEU A 47 6.02 -7.61 2.26
CA LEU A 47 7.35 -7.00 2.23
C LEU A 47 8.15 -7.34 3.48
N HIS A 48 7.53 -7.27 4.66
CA HIS A 48 8.14 -7.69 5.90
C HIS A 48 8.46 -9.18 5.86
N ALA A 49 7.53 -10.06 5.48
CA ALA A 49 7.78 -11.50 5.38
C ALA A 49 8.89 -11.85 4.37
N ARG A 50 9.04 -11.06 3.29
CA ARG A 50 10.16 -11.21 2.34
C ARG A 50 11.47 -10.62 2.85
N ALA A 51 11.43 -9.54 3.61
CA ALA A 51 12.61 -8.94 4.24
C ALA A 51 13.10 -9.74 5.45
N LEU A 52 12.18 -10.37 6.19
CA LEU A 52 12.43 -11.27 7.32
C LEU A 52 12.78 -12.69 6.88
N ARG A 53 12.59 -13.03 5.59
CA ARG A 53 13.24 -14.19 4.95
C ARG A 53 14.54 -13.70 4.30
N PRO A 54 15.66 -13.59 5.04
CA PRO A 54 16.95 -13.64 4.38
C PRO A 54 17.00 -14.98 3.65
N GLN A 55 17.33 -14.93 2.36
CA GLN A 55 17.53 -16.10 1.53
C GLN A 55 18.65 -16.94 2.14
N PHE A 56 18.29 -17.90 2.99
CA PHE A 56 19.06 -19.12 3.17
C PHE A 56 18.52 -20.11 2.15
N SER A 57 19.07 -20.06 0.94
CA SER A 57 19.07 -21.17 0.00
C SER A 57 20.24 -21.05 -0.96
#